data_AF-A0A222P477-F1
#
_entry.id   AF-A0A222P477-F1
#
_cell.length_a   1.000
_cell.length_b   1.000
_cell.length_c   1.000
_cell.angle_alpha   90.00
_cell.angle_beta   90.00
_cell.angle_gamma   90.00
#
_symmetry.space_group_name_H-M   'P 1'
#
loop_
_entity.id
_entity.type
_entity.pdbx_description
1 polymer ?
#
loop_
_entity_poly.entity_id
_entity_poly.type
_entity_poly.pdbx_seq_one_letter_code
_entity_poly.pdbx_strand_id
1 'polypeptide(L)'
;MRTKIELDDDKKISAAVKTGLGSWFHYDRDDITPGSIYFHPNYRQNFNKDNIVDKLQKDQTLNGIVFRPSSQSGFTTVSILQKNGAFNFVMANIELNKLEKSYNDYGLNLGNSIFEIIKAYRADSSKELKDIKKHMNDKLSDILLERKTELENFSKKQAQHAACFMVDY
;
A
#
# COMPACT_ATOMS: atom_id res chain seq x y z
N MET A 1 35.76 -7.44 37.80
CA MET A 1 34.30 -7.68 37.88
C MET A 1 33.67 -7.12 36.61
N ARG A 2 33.27 -7.96 35.65
CA ARG A 2 32.65 -7.55 34.38
C ARG A 2 31.15 -7.83 34.49
N THR A 3 30.34 -6.80 34.58
CA THR A 3 28.89 -6.94 34.55
C THR A 3 28.45 -7.00 33.08
N LYS A 4 27.94 -8.15 32.66
CA LYS A 4 27.20 -8.30 31.40
C LYS A 4 25.93 -7.43 31.50
N ILE A 5 25.75 -6.53 30.55
CA ILE A 5 24.46 -5.87 30.33
C ILE A 5 23.80 -6.67 29.22
N GLU A 6 22.87 -7.54 29.60
CA GLU A 6 21.85 -8.07 28.70
C GLU A 6 21.02 -6.86 28.24
N LEU A 7 21.09 -6.57 26.94
CA LEU A 7 20.28 -5.54 26.30
C LEU A 7 19.10 -6.24 25.64
N ASP A 8 17.94 -6.13 26.28
CA ASP A 8 16.62 -6.45 25.71
C ASP A 8 16.51 -5.91 24.26
N ASP A 9 16.50 -6.81 23.29
CA ASP A 9 16.34 -6.48 21.87
C ASP A 9 14.99 -5.82 21.55
N ASP A 10 13.99 -5.99 22.41
CA ASP A 10 12.65 -5.40 22.26
C ASP A 10 12.64 -3.87 22.39
N LYS A 11 13.61 -3.28 23.11
CA LYS A 11 13.73 -1.81 23.17
C LYS A 11 14.33 -1.20 21.91
N LYS A 12 15.04 -1.97 21.08
CA LYS A 12 15.54 -1.48 19.79
C LYS A 12 14.47 -1.47 18.71
N ILE A 13 13.53 -2.42 18.75
CA ILE A 13 12.36 -2.42 17.85
C ILE A 13 11.46 -1.21 18.16
N SER A 14 11.28 -0.86 19.44
CA SER A 14 10.54 0.34 19.84
C SER A 14 11.27 1.66 19.55
N ALA A 15 12.61 1.67 19.58
CA ALA A 15 13.40 2.87 19.31
C ALA A 15 13.48 3.24 17.82
N ALA A 16 13.38 2.27 16.90
CA ALA A 16 13.25 2.55 15.46
C ALA A 16 11.92 3.26 15.11
N VAL A 17 10.89 3.12 15.96
CA VAL A 17 9.63 3.86 15.85
C VAL A 17 9.78 5.31 16.36
N LYS A 18 10.85 5.62 17.11
CA LYS A 18 11.12 6.95 17.69
C LYS A 18 12.13 7.81 16.92
N THR A 19 12.65 7.37 15.77
CA THR A 19 13.46 8.25 14.90
C THR A 19 12.57 9.12 14.03
N GLY A 20 11.88 10.09 14.66
CA GLY A 20 11.72 11.46 14.16
C GLY A 20 11.33 11.75 12.69
N LEU A 21 10.70 10.83 11.97
CA LEU A 21 10.16 11.04 10.61
C LEU A 21 8.65 10.80 10.53
N GLY A 22 8.03 10.25 11.57
CA GLY A 22 6.60 9.96 11.61
C GLY A 22 5.69 11.20 11.69
N SER A 23 6.24 12.41 11.90
CA SER A 23 5.45 13.63 12.11
C SER A 23 5.42 14.59 10.90
N TRP A 24 5.92 14.18 9.73
CA TRP A 24 5.97 15.05 8.54
C TRP A 24 4.85 14.80 7.54
N PHE A 25 4.00 13.80 7.78
CA PHE A 25 2.86 13.52 6.92
C PHE A 25 1.59 13.68 7.72
N HIS A 26 0.60 14.31 7.10
CA HIS A 26 -0.71 14.63 7.65
C HIS A 26 -1.55 13.37 7.94
N TYR A 27 -1.07 12.48 8.80
CA TYR A 27 -1.72 11.21 9.14
C TYR A 27 -2.97 11.35 10.02
N ASP A 28 -3.23 12.54 10.58
CA ASP A 28 -4.39 12.77 11.48
C ASP A 28 -5.67 13.19 10.74
N ARG A 29 -5.62 13.32 9.41
CA ARG A 29 -6.79 13.64 8.61
C ARG A 29 -7.12 12.48 7.68
N ASP A 30 -8.10 11.69 8.10
CA ASP A 30 -8.59 10.53 7.36
C ASP A 30 -9.08 10.87 5.94
N ASP A 31 -9.34 12.15 5.63
CA ASP A 31 -9.77 12.63 4.32
C ASP A 31 -8.62 12.99 3.36
N ILE A 32 -7.35 12.89 3.77
CA ILE A 32 -6.19 13.15 2.91
C ILE A 32 -5.77 11.89 2.15
N THR A 33 -5.26 12.05 0.92
CA THR A 33 -4.70 10.94 0.13
C THR A 33 -3.63 10.21 0.93
N PRO A 34 -3.70 8.87 1.05
CA PRO A 34 -2.73 8.09 1.80
C PRO A 34 -1.28 8.32 1.35
N GLY A 35 -0.35 8.31 2.30
CA GLY A 35 1.06 8.62 2.06
C GLY A 35 1.68 7.74 0.97
N SER A 36 1.46 6.42 1.03
CA SER A 36 1.99 5.49 0.02
C SER A 36 1.50 5.77 -1.40
N ILE A 37 0.30 6.37 -1.54
CA ILE A 37 -0.25 6.80 -2.83
C ILE A 37 0.31 8.17 -3.22
N TYR A 38 0.35 9.14 -2.29
CA TYR A 38 0.83 10.50 -2.55
C TYR A 38 2.30 10.53 -2.98
N PHE A 39 3.14 9.68 -2.37
CA PHE A 39 4.56 9.55 -2.72
C PHE A 39 4.83 8.52 -3.83
N HIS A 40 3.80 7.88 -4.38
CA HIS A 40 3.96 6.92 -5.46
C HIS A 40 4.50 7.62 -6.74
N PRO A 41 5.42 7.01 -7.51
CA PRO A 41 5.93 7.60 -8.76
C PRO A 41 4.84 7.97 -9.78
N ASN A 42 3.70 7.29 -9.72
CA ASN A 42 2.52 7.52 -10.56
C ASN A 42 1.53 8.52 -9.97
N TYR A 43 1.85 9.26 -8.92
CA TYR A 43 0.99 10.32 -8.40
C TYR A 43 1.17 11.62 -9.19
N ARG A 44 0.07 12.28 -9.56
CA ARG A 44 0.07 13.58 -10.23
C ARG A 44 -1.07 14.46 -9.69
N GLN A 45 -0.70 15.48 -8.90
CA GLN A 45 -1.68 16.41 -8.31
C GLN A 45 -2.36 17.31 -9.36
N ASN A 46 -1.66 17.62 -10.46
CA ASN A 46 -2.10 18.54 -11.50
C ASN A 46 -2.90 17.87 -12.64
N PHE A 47 -3.15 16.57 -12.56
CA PHE A 47 -3.93 15.85 -13.57
C PHE A 47 -5.42 15.89 -13.19
N ASN A 48 -6.28 16.09 -14.18
CA ASN A 48 -7.73 16.16 -13.99
C ASN A 48 -8.45 15.40 -15.10
N LYS A 49 -9.78 15.27 -15.01
CA LYS A 49 -10.58 14.49 -15.97
C LYS A 49 -10.43 14.96 -17.42
N ASP A 50 -10.24 16.26 -17.64
CA ASP A 50 -10.26 16.86 -18.98
C ASP A 50 -8.93 16.68 -19.71
N ASN A 51 -7.81 16.62 -18.98
CA ASN A 51 -6.48 16.49 -19.57
C ASN A 51 -5.86 15.09 -19.41
N ILE A 52 -6.55 14.16 -18.74
CA ILE A 52 -5.96 12.89 -18.32
C ILE A 52 -5.48 12.02 -19.48
N VAL A 53 -6.25 11.95 -20.56
CA VAL A 53 -5.95 11.09 -21.71
C VAL A 53 -4.66 11.56 -22.39
N ASP A 54 -4.61 12.84 -22.75
CA ASP A 54 -3.44 13.46 -23.36
C ASP A 54 -2.19 13.33 -22.50
N LYS A 55 -2.33 13.51 -21.19
CA LYS A 55 -1.21 13.42 -20.25
C LYS A 55 -0.69 11.99 -20.12
N LEU A 56 -1.58 11.00 -20.00
CA LEU A 56 -1.21 9.57 -19.94
C LEU A 56 -0.63 9.05 -21.26
N GLN A 57 -1.04 9.58 -22.40
CA GLN A 57 -0.47 9.21 -23.71
C GLN A 57 0.94 9.78 -23.90
N LYS A 58 1.20 11.00 -23.39
CA LYS A 58 2.51 11.67 -23.51
C LYS A 58 3.55 11.13 -22.52
N ASP A 59 3.15 10.81 -21.29
CA ASP A 59 4.05 10.34 -20.24
C ASP A 59 4.07 8.80 -20.17
N GLN A 60 4.96 8.18 -20.95
CA GLN A 60 5.11 6.73 -20.98
C GLN A 60 5.60 6.14 -19.64
N THR A 61 6.26 6.94 -18.79
CA THR A 61 6.76 6.48 -17.48
C THR A 61 5.63 6.09 -16.53
N LEU A 62 4.43 6.61 -16.77
CA LEU A 62 3.24 6.30 -15.99
C LEU A 62 2.63 4.93 -16.33
N ASN A 63 3.13 4.22 -17.36
CA ASN A 63 2.56 2.93 -17.80
C ASN A 63 1.04 2.99 -18.05
N GLY A 64 0.51 4.17 -18.40
CA GLY A 64 -0.92 4.40 -18.58
C GLY A 64 -1.76 4.30 -17.29
N ILE A 65 -1.17 4.44 -16.10
CA ILE A 65 -1.88 4.44 -14.81
C ILE A 65 -1.42 5.65 -14.00
N VAL A 66 -2.35 6.39 -13.40
CA VAL A 66 -2.02 7.51 -12.52
C VAL A 66 -2.96 7.58 -11.32
N PHE A 67 -2.39 7.95 -10.18
CA PHE A 67 -3.12 8.36 -8.99
C PHE A 67 -3.23 9.88 -8.98
N ARG A 68 -4.43 10.40 -8.72
CA ARG A 68 -4.65 11.85 -8.68
C ARG A 68 -5.75 12.22 -7.69
N PRO A 69 -5.79 13.48 -7.21
CA PRO A 69 -6.95 13.98 -6.49
C PRO A 69 -8.24 13.80 -7.31
N SER A 70 -9.32 13.45 -6.61
CA SER A 70 -10.66 13.55 -7.18
C SER A 70 -11.13 15.01 -7.18
N SER A 71 -12.11 15.33 -8.02
CA SER A 71 -12.85 16.60 -7.91
C SER A 71 -13.69 16.66 -6.63
N GLN A 72 -13.99 15.50 -6.05
CA GLN A 72 -14.67 15.39 -4.76
C GLN A 72 -13.63 15.36 -3.62
N SER A 73 -13.75 16.29 -2.67
CA SER A 73 -12.90 16.32 -1.48
C SER A 73 -13.01 15.00 -0.70
N GLY A 74 -11.89 14.51 -0.18
CA GLY A 74 -11.84 13.22 0.54
C GLY A 74 -11.71 11.99 -0.34
N PHE A 75 -11.48 12.14 -1.65
CA PHE A 75 -11.36 11.02 -2.58
C PHE A 75 -10.10 11.10 -3.45
N THR A 76 -9.55 9.93 -3.73
CA THR A 76 -8.50 9.72 -4.72
C THR A 76 -9.10 9.06 -5.95
N THR A 77 -8.73 9.55 -7.14
CA THR A 77 -9.08 8.92 -8.42
C THR A 77 -7.90 8.15 -8.97
N VAL A 78 -8.16 6.93 -9.41
CA VAL A 78 -7.23 6.16 -10.26
C VAL A 78 -7.70 6.28 -11.70
N SER A 79 -6.81 6.72 -12.58
CA SER A 79 -7.09 6.83 -14.00
C SER A 79 -6.21 5.84 -14.77
N ILE A 80 -6.83 5.06 -15.65
CA ILE A 80 -6.20 4.02 -16.46
C ILE A 80 -6.45 4.33 -17.93
N LEU A 81 -5.38 4.47 -18.70
CA LEU A 81 -5.43 4.69 -20.14
C LEU A 81 -5.99 3.46 -20.86
N GLN A 82 -6.98 3.71 -21.73
CA GLN A 82 -7.60 2.76 -22.64
C GLN A 82 -7.40 3.24 -24.09
N LYS A 83 -7.72 2.38 -25.07
CA LYS A 83 -7.62 2.73 -26.50
C LYS A 83 -8.42 3.99 -26.88
N ASN A 84 -9.59 4.18 -26.25
CA ASN A 84 -10.54 5.24 -26.62
C ASN A 84 -10.76 6.26 -25.49
N GLY A 85 -9.84 6.37 -24.52
CA GLY A 85 -9.98 7.32 -23.41
C GLY A 85 -9.31 6.82 -22.14
N ALA A 86 -9.86 7.20 -20.99
CA ALA A 86 -9.39 6.74 -19.70
C ALA A 86 -10.54 6.19 -18.86
N PHE A 87 -10.33 5.00 -18.30
CA PHE A 87 -11.19 4.47 -17.25
C PHE A 87 -10.83 5.16 -15.93
N ASN A 88 -11.83 5.63 -15.20
CA ASN A 88 -11.64 6.35 -13.95
C ASN A 88 -12.47 5.69 -12.87
N PHE A 89 -11.86 5.40 -11.71
CA PHE A 89 -12.61 4.99 -10.53
C PHE A 89 -12.12 5.75 -9.30
N VAL A 90 -13.06 6.04 -8.40
CA VAL A 90 -12.82 6.80 -7.18
C VAL A 90 -12.79 5.90 -5.96
N MET A 91 -11.92 6.25 -5.04
CA MET A 91 -11.70 5.58 -3.76
C MET A 91 -11.74 6.63 -2.65
N ALA A 92 -12.47 6.34 -1.58
CA ALA A 92 -12.56 7.24 -0.43
C ALA A 92 -11.24 7.17 0.36
N ASN A 93 -10.67 8.34 0.65
CA ASN A 93 -9.39 8.43 1.37
C ASN A 93 -9.49 7.80 2.77
N ILE A 94 -10.63 7.93 3.45
CA ILE A 94 -10.86 7.32 4.76
C ILE A 94 -10.71 5.80 4.75
N GLU A 95 -11.23 5.13 3.71
CA GLU A 95 -11.10 3.68 3.57
C GLU A 95 -9.68 3.28 3.16
N LEU A 96 -9.04 4.08 2.30
CA LEU A 96 -7.66 3.84 1.92
C LEU A 96 -6.68 4.04 3.09
N ASN A 97 -6.91 5.02 3.97
CA ASN A 97 -6.06 5.27 5.14
C ASN A 97 -6.18 4.14 6.17
N LYS A 98 -7.39 3.62 6.41
CA LYS A 98 -7.59 2.41 7.22
C LYS A 98 -6.82 1.22 6.64
N LEU A 99 -6.87 1.06 5.32
CA LEU A 99 -6.18 -0.01 4.63
C LEU A 99 -4.66 0.18 4.68
N GLU A 100 -4.16 1.40 4.49
CA GLU A 100 -2.73 1.73 4.55
C GLU A 100 -2.15 1.40 5.92
N LYS A 101 -2.87 1.71 7.00
CA LYS A 101 -2.46 1.31 8.35
C LYS A 101 -2.26 -0.20 8.45
N SER A 102 -3.22 -0.98 7.97
CA SER A 102 -3.14 -2.44 7.96
C SER A 102 -1.95 -2.92 7.12
N TYR A 103 -1.74 -2.35 5.93
CA TYR A 103 -0.60 -2.67 5.06
C TYR A 103 0.74 -2.40 5.73
N ASN A 104 0.88 -1.23 6.38
CA ASN A 104 2.09 -0.82 7.08
C ASN A 104 2.42 -1.76 8.26
N ASP A 105 1.41 -2.23 9.00
CA ASP A 105 1.58 -3.19 10.10
C ASP A 105 2.22 -4.51 9.62
N TYR A 106 2.05 -4.86 8.34
CA TYR A 106 2.62 -6.06 7.71
C TYR A 106 3.83 -5.79 6.79
N GLY A 107 4.36 -4.56 6.80
CA GLY A 107 5.50 -4.16 5.97
C GLY A 107 5.20 -4.09 4.46
N LEU A 108 3.93 -3.90 4.10
CA LEU A 108 3.46 -3.79 2.73
C LEU A 108 3.26 -2.32 2.35
N ASN A 109 3.35 -2.00 1.04
CA ASN A 109 3.10 -0.66 0.52
C ASN A 109 1.80 -0.63 -0.30
N LEU A 110 0.78 0.07 0.18
CA LEU A 110 -0.55 0.08 -0.43
C LEU A 110 -0.54 0.63 -1.87
N GLY A 111 0.12 1.77 -2.11
CA GLY A 111 0.23 2.38 -3.44
C GLY A 111 0.83 1.42 -4.49
N ASN A 112 1.94 0.76 -4.15
CA ASN A 112 2.58 -0.23 -5.01
C ASN A 112 1.67 -1.44 -5.25
N SER A 113 0.99 -1.94 -4.21
CA SER A 113 0.07 -3.08 -4.36
C SER A 113 -1.11 -2.75 -5.28
N ILE A 114 -1.74 -1.58 -5.13
CA ILE A 114 -2.80 -1.13 -6.05
C ILE A 114 -2.27 -1.06 -7.48
N PHE A 115 -1.10 -0.46 -7.69
CA PHE A 115 -0.50 -0.32 -9.00
C PHE A 115 -0.22 -1.67 -9.69
N GLU A 116 0.39 -2.61 -8.97
CA GLU A 116 0.71 -3.93 -9.50
C GLU A 116 -0.55 -4.77 -9.77
N ILE A 117 -1.58 -4.68 -8.91
CA ILE A 117 -2.88 -5.33 -9.17
C ILE A 117 -3.49 -4.79 -10.46
N ILE A 118 -3.47 -3.47 -10.67
CA ILE A 118 -4.01 -2.87 -11.91
C ILE A 118 -3.22 -3.33 -13.13
N LYS A 119 -1.88 -3.37 -13.05
CA LYS A 119 -1.04 -3.86 -14.14
C LYS A 119 -1.35 -5.31 -14.48
N ALA A 120 -1.41 -6.19 -13.48
CA ALA A 120 -1.75 -7.59 -13.66
C ALA A 120 -3.15 -7.75 -14.27
N TYR A 121 -4.12 -6.96 -13.81
CA TYR A 121 -5.48 -6.98 -14.33
C TYR A 121 -5.55 -6.58 -15.81
N ARG A 122 -4.81 -5.54 -16.22
CA ARG A 122 -4.76 -5.06 -17.61
C ARG A 122 -4.05 -6.01 -18.56
N ALA A 123 -3.12 -6.82 -18.06
CA ALA A 123 -2.44 -7.83 -18.87
C ALA A 123 -3.38 -8.97 -19.30
N ASP A 124 -4.48 -9.17 -18.58
CA ASP A 124 -5.49 -10.16 -18.89
C ASP A 124 -6.57 -9.59 -19.84
N SER A 125 -6.46 -9.90 -21.13
CA SER A 125 -7.36 -9.38 -22.17
C SER A 125 -8.81 -9.87 -22.05
N SER A 126 -9.08 -10.87 -21.19
CA SER A 126 -10.43 -11.40 -20.97
C SER A 126 -11.27 -10.55 -20.00
N LYS A 127 -10.62 -9.64 -19.25
CA LYS A 127 -11.27 -8.89 -18.16
C LYS A 127 -11.68 -7.49 -18.58
N GLU A 128 -12.91 -7.12 -18.25
CA GLU A 128 -13.40 -5.77 -18.46
C GLU A 128 -13.02 -4.86 -17.29
N LEU A 129 -12.48 -3.66 -17.58
CA LEU A 129 -12.07 -2.71 -16.55
C LEU A 129 -13.20 -2.26 -15.61
N LYS A 130 -14.48 -2.47 -15.98
CA LYS A 130 -15.63 -2.20 -15.10
C LYS A 130 -15.55 -2.94 -13.76
N ASP A 131 -14.95 -4.14 -13.74
CA ASP A 131 -14.88 -4.99 -12.55
C ASP A 131 -13.58 -4.79 -11.75
N ILE A 132 -12.68 -3.92 -12.21
CA ILE A 132 -11.35 -3.76 -11.61
C ILE A 132 -11.41 -3.33 -10.14
N LYS A 133 -12.37 -2.48 -9.77
CA LYS A 133 -12.51 -1.99 -8.39
C LYS A 133 -12.82 -3.13 -7.43
N LYS A 134 -13.73 -4.03 -7.82
CA LYS A 134 -14.07 -5.22 -7.03
C LYS A 134 -12.87 -6.16 -6.95
N HIS A 135 -12.28 -6.51 -8.09
CA HIS A 135 -11.12 -7.39 -8.15
C HIS A 135 -9.95 -6.87 -7.31
N MET A 136 -9.72 -5.56 -7.33
CA MET A 136 -8.69 -4.92 -6.54
C MET A 136 -8.97 -5.04 -5.05
N ASN A 137 -10.20 -4.81 -4.60
CA ASN A 137 -10.55 -4.99 -3.18
C ASN A 137 -10.34 -6.44 -2.73
N ASP A 138 -10.74 -7.41 -3.55
CA ASP A 138 -10.55 -8.83 -3.26
C ASP A 138 -9.04 -9.14 -3.15
N LYS A 139 -8.23 -8.71 -4.13
CA LYS A 139 -6.78 -8.94 -4.13
C LYS A 139 -6.03 -8.24 -3.00
N LEU A 140 -6.42 -7.02 -2.64
CA LEU A 140 -5.81 -6.32 -1.52
C LEU A 140 -6.09 -7.05 -0.20
N SER A 141 -7.25 -7.70 -0.08
CA SER A 141 -7.64 -8.51 1.08
C SER A 141 -6.87 -9.83 1.12
N ASP A 142 -6.74 -10.50 -0.03
CA ASP A 142 -5.94 -11.73 -0.18
C ASP A 142 -4.48 -11.50 0.28
N ILE A 143 -3.83 -10.44 -0.23
CA ILE A 143 -2.44 -10.11 0.09
C ILE A 143 -2.26 -9.89 1.60
N LEU A 144 -3.18 -9.17 2.24
CA LEU A 144 -3.12 -8.95 3.69
C LEU A 144 -3.26 -10.25 4.47
N LEU A 145 -4.18 -11.11 4.07
CA LEU A 145 -4.42 -12.38 4.72
C LEU A 145 -3.22 -13.32 4.58
N GLU A 146 -2.65 -13.42 3.38
CA GLU A 146 -1.44 -14.19 3.10
C GLU A 146 -0.28 -13.70 3.99
N ARG A 147 -0.04 -12.39 4.00
CA ARG A 147 1.06 -11.81 4.77
C ARG A 147 0.89 -11.98 6.27
N LYS A 148 -0.33 -11.82 6.78
CA LYS A 148 -0.66 -12.11 8.18
C LYS A 148 -0.37 -13.56 8.53
N THR A 149 -0.82 -14.50 7.70
CA THR A 149 -0.61 -15.94 7.88
C THR A 149 0.88 -16.31 7.89
N GLU A 150 1.68 -15.72 7.00
CA GLU A 150 3.13 -15.91 6.95
C GLU A 150 3.82 -15.48 8.25
N LEU A 151 3.50 -14.29 8.76
CA LEU A 151 4.10 -13.77 9.99
C LEU A 151 3.70 -14.59 11.22
N GLU A 152 2.44 -15.01 11.32
CA GLU A 152 1.97 -15.89 12.39
C GLU A 152 2.68 -17.24 12.36
N ASN A 153 2.87 -17.83 11.17
CA ASN A 153 3.59 -19.08 11.01
C ASN A 153 5.08 -18.95 11.33
N PHE A 154 5.70 -17.83 10.96
CA PHE A 154 7.09 -17.53 11.29
C PHE A 154 7.30 -17.41 12.81
N SER A 155 6.41 -16.67 13.49
CA SER A 155 6.43 -16.52 14.95
C SER A 155 6.28 -17.86 15.67
N LYS A 156 5.33 -18.70 15.23
CA LYS A 156 5.15 -20.07 15.76
C LYS A 156 6.41 -20.92 15.60
N LYS A 157 7.07 -20.87 14.44
CA LYS A 157 8.32 -21.61 14.18
C LYS A 157 9.46 -21.12 15.09
N GLN A 158 9.58 -19.82 15.33
CA GLN A 158 10.58 -19.27 16.26
C GLN A 158 10.33 -19.73 17.70
N ALA A 159 9.07 -19.68 18.15
CA ALA A 159 8.70 -20.13 19.49
C ALA A 159 8.98 -21.64 19.70
N GLN A 160 8.69 -22.47 18.70
CA GLN A 160 9.02 -23.91 18.73
C GLN A 160 10.53 -24.15 18.77
N HIS A 161 11.29 -23.41 17.95
CA HIS A 161 12.74 -23.49 17.96
C HIS A 161 13.30 -23.12 19.33
N ALA A 162 12.86 -22.00 19.93
CA ALA A 162 13.28 -21.57 21.27
C ALA A 162 12.93 -22.60 22.37
N ALA A 163 11.74 -23.23 22.29
CA ALA A 163 11.33 -24.26 23.24
C ALA A 163 12.23 -25.50 23.16
N CYS A 164 12.69 -25.91 21.96
CA CYS A 164 13.60 -27.05 21.80
C CYS A 164 14.97 -26.85 22.46
N PHE A 165 15.48 -25.61 22.57
CA PHE A 165 16.76 -25.33 23.24
C PHE A 165 16.66 -25.15 24.76
N MET A 166 15.45 -25.13 25.33
CA MET A 166 15.24 -24.99 26.77
C MET A 166 14.98 -26.31 27.50
N VAL A 167 15.01 -27.46 26.82
CA VAL A 167 14.78 -28.78 27.41
C VAL A 167 16.10 -29.51 27.78
N ASP A 168 17.26 -28.97 27.41
CA ASP A 168 18.59 -29.56 27.69
C ASP A 168 19.36 -28.81 28.79
N TYR A 169 18.76 -28.63 29.98
CA TYR A 169 19.45 -28.18 31.21
C TYR A 169 19.04 -28.98 32.43
#